data_AF-A0A3B0RGI6-F1
#
_entry.id   AF-A0A3B0RGI6-F1
#
_cell.length_a   1.000
_cell.length_b   1.000
_cell.length_c   1.000
_cell.angle_alpha   90.00
_cell.angle_beta   90.00
_cell.angle_gamma   90.00
#
_symmetry.space_group_name_H-M   'P 1'
#
loop_
_entity.id
_entity.type
_entity.pdbx_description
1 polymer ?
#
loop_
_entity_poly.entity_id
_entity_poly.type
_entity_poly.pdbx_seq_one_letter_code
_entity_poly.pdbx_strand_id
1 'polypeptide(L)'
;DFNRPTASLRREGTWPQIELYGPGYTQTWKSLYDKFGLEFPGSLDPNWPDEFWRHYLYFNAGFFFYKCPHAFGQRFLDYALAIRDDPPPEIICQELDPWLDQVALPLVIHSFGGGPDALPQGLLDGEITCHYRLLPLLYARESDHVVEVLEEVTAPNWIKKVVKQYDPMKRMIYQGRGQKVRALFDQNNLPRKEQAIRNKIKRNGFWMR
;
A
#
# COMPACT_ATOMS: atom_id res chain seq x y z
N ASP A 1 -17.06 -12.05 -1.77
CA ASP A 1 -16.81 -13.05 -2.82
C ASP A 1 -15.32 -13.03 -3.14
N PHE A 2 -14.60 -14.15 -2.95
CA PHE A 2 -13.15 -14.22 -3.21
C PHE A 2 -12.82 -14.59 -4.68
N ASN A 3 -13.84 -14.75 -5.53
CA ASN A 3 -13.66 -15.12 -6.94
C ASN A 3 -13.11 -13.99 -7.82
N ARG A 4 -13.24 -12.73 -7.38
CA ARG A 4 -12.67 -11.56 -8.06
C ARG A 4 -11.59 -10.96 -7.16
N PRO A 5 -10.30 -11.01 -7.56
CA PRO A 5 -9.24 -10.51 -6.71
C PRO A 5 -9.26 -8.98 -6.64
N THR A 6 -8.74 -8.45 -5.54
CA THR A 6 -8.37 -7.04 -5.41
C THR A 6 -7.24 -6.91 -4.40
N ALA A 7 -6.76 -5.68 -4.25
CA ALA A 7 -5.73 -5.29 -3.31
C ALA A 7 -6.10 -3.99 -2.60
N SER A 8 -5.32 -3.67 -1.58
CA SER A 8 -5.48 -2.44 -0.80
C SER A 8 -5.46 -1.19 -1.67
N LEU A 9 -6.41 -0.31 -1.41
CA LEU A 9 -6.55 1.00 -2.05
C LEU A 9 -5.84 2.10 -1.25
N ARG A 10 -5.15 1.78 -0.15
CA ARG A 10 -4.21 2.68 0.53
C ARG A 10 -2.88 2.72 -0.24
N ARG A 11 -2.88 3.52 -1.31
CA ARG A 11 -1.79 3.67 -2.28
C ARG A 11 -1.31 5.13 -2.46
N GLU A 12 -0.07 5.28 -2.91
CA GLU A 12 0.55 6.56 -3.27
C GLU A 12 1.10 6.51 -4.71
N GLY A 13 1.37 7.65 -5.35
CA GLY A 13 1.98 7.65 -6.70
C GLY A 13 3.49 7.46 -6.63
N THR A 14 3.97 6.27 -6.27
CA THR A 14 5.41 5.97 -6.15
C THR A 14 6.05 5.46 -7.45
N TRP A 15 5.26 4.95 -8.38
CA TRP A 15 5.70 4.43 -9.67
C TRP A 15 4.56 4.57 -10.70
N PRO A 16 4.85 4.75 -12.00
CA PRO A 16 6.14 5.09 -12.59
C PRO A 16 6.60 6.52 -12.22
N GLN A 17 7.89 6.78 -12.36
CA GLN A 17 8.44 8.14 -12.26
C GLN A 17 8.53 8.73 -13.67
N ILE A 18 7.77 9.80 -13.93
CA ILE A 18 7.71 10.43 -15.25
C ILE A 18 8.90 11.35 -15.47
N GLU A 19 9.57 11.16 -16.60
CA GLU A 19 10.65 12.01 -17.08
C GLU A 19 10.16 12.96 -18.18
N LEU A 20 10.84 14.10 -18.36
CA LEU A 20 10.41 15.16 -19.29
C LEU A 20 10.27 14.68 -20.76
N TYR A 21 11.11 13.73 -21.18
CA TYR A 21 11.12 13.17 -22.53
C TYR A 21 10.89 11.65 -22.54
N GLY A 22 10.49 11.10 -21.39
CA GLY A 22 10.23 9.68 -21.24
C GLY A 22 8.78 9.33 -21.58
N PRO A 23 8.44 8.04 -21.53
CA PRO A 23 7.07 7.59 -21.64
C PRO A 23 6.18 8.19 -20.55
N GLY A 24 4.95 8.55 -20.92
CA GLY A 24 3.90 8.94 -19.97
C GLY A 24 3.39 7.74 -19.15
N TYR A 25 2.46 8.00 -18.24
CA TYR A 25 1.78 6.95 -17.48
C TYR A 25 1.00 6.00 -18.40
N THR A 26 0.26 6.52 -19.38
CA THR A 26 -0.52 5.70 -20.33
C THR A 26 0.40 4.78 -21.08
N GLN A 27 1.50 5.30 -21.64
CA GLN A 27 2.44 4.51 -22.43
C GLN A 27 3.10 3.42 -21.59
N THR A 28 3.52 3.77 -20.37
CA THR A 28 4.14 2.84 -19.41
C THR A 28 3.20 1.70 -19.02
N TRP A 29 1.97 2.02 -18.61
CA TRP A 29 1.03 0.98 -18.21
C TRP A 29 0.51 0.18 -19.41
N LYS A 30 0.22 0.83 -20.53
CA LYS A 30 -0.28 0.12 -21.71
C LYS A 30 0.73 -0.91 -22.22
N SER A 31 2.03 -0.59 -22.25
CA SER A 31 3.05 -1.54 -22.73
C SER A 31 3.12 -2.81 -21.85
N LEU A 32 2.91 -2.68 -20.54
CA LEU A 32 2.78 -3.81 -19.63
C LEU A 32 1.52 -4.64 -19.90
N TYR A 33 0.38 -4.00 -20.13
CA TYR A 33 -0.86 -4.73 -20.48
C TYR A 33 -0.74 -5.44 -21.82
N ASP A 34 -0.16 -4.78 -22.82
CA ASP A 34 0.11 -5.35 -24.14
C ASP A 34 1.02 -6.58 -24.03
N LYS A 35 2.09 -6.53 -23.21
CA LYS A 35 3.02 -7.66 -23.00
C LYS A 35 2.31 -8.94 -22.53
N PHE A 36 1.27 -8.80 -21.70
CA PHE A 36 0.51 -9.94 -21.16
C PHE A 36 -0.81 -10.21 -21.89
N GLY A 37 -1.09 -9.49 -23.00
CA GLY A 37 -2.34 -9.64 -23.76
C GLY A 37 -3.59 -9.26 -22.95
N LEU A 38 -3.47 -8.32 -22.02
CA LEU A 38 -4.57 -7.85 -21.17
C LEU A 38 -5.29 -6.65 -21.82
N GLU A 39 -6.59 -6.54 -21.58
CA GLU A 39 -7.38 -5.39 -22.03
C GLU A 39 -7.08 -4.17 -21.14
N PHE A 40 -6.56 -3.09 -21.73
CA PHE A 40 -6.07 -1.93 -20.96
C PHE A 40 -7.19 -0.96 -20.54
N PRO A 41 -8.08 -0.48 -21.43
CA PRO A 41 -9.17 0.43 -21.06
C PRO A 41 -10.03 0.00 -19.85
N GLY A 42 -10.34 -1.28 -19.70
CA GLY A 42 -11.13 -1.80 -18.57
C GLY A 42 -10.44 -1.70 -17.20
N SER A 43 -9.14 -1.38 -17.17
CA SER A 43 -8.38 -1.17 -15.94
C SER A 43 -8.35 0.28 -15.45
N LEU A 44 -8.83 1.23 -16.27
CA LEU A 44 -8.70 2.67 -16.03
C LEU A 44 -9.81 3.20 -15.12
N ASP A 45 -9.49 4.20 -14.30
CA ASP A 45 -10.45 4.95 -13.48
C ASP A 45 -10.76 6.32 -14.12
N PRO A 46 -11.92 6.47 -14.79
CA PRO A 46 -12.27 7.69 -15.51
C PRO A 46 -12.58 8.88 -14.60
N ASN A 47 -12.67 8.69 -13.27
CA ASN A 47 -12.85 9.80 -12.33
C ASN A 47 -11.57 10.65 -12.20
N TRP A 48 -10.45 10.14 -12.68
CA TRP A 48 -9.17 10.85 -12.70
C TRP A 48 -8.78 11.18 -14.13
N PRO A 49 -8.14 12.35 -14.35
CA PRO A 49 -7.70 12.74 -15.68
C PRO A 49 -6.60 11.81 -16.20
N ASP A 50 -6.46 11.77 -17.52
CA ASP A 50 -5.32 11.13 -18.18
C ASP A 50 -3.99 11.68 -17.64
N GLU A 51 -2.94 10.84 -17.70
CA GLU A 51 -1.60 11.13 -17.17
C GLU A 51 -1.55 11.45 -15.65
N PHE A 52 -2.60 11.08 -14.90
CA PHE A 52 -2.58 11.09 -13.44
C PHE A 52 -2.51 9.66 -12.89
N TRP A 53 -1.60 9.40 -11.94
CA TRP A 53 -1.34 8.04 -11.46
C TRP A 53 -2.57 7.27 -10.97
N ARG A 54 -3.59 7.94 -10.42
CA ARG A 54 -4.83 7.28 -9.96
C ARG A 54 -5.75 6.83 -11.08
N HIS A 55 -5.55 7.35 -12.31
CA HIS A 55 -6.25 6.89 -13.51
C HIS A 55 -5.89 5.44 -13.84
N TYR A 56 -4.74 4.95 -13.38
CA TYR A 56 -4.25 3.60 -13.66
C TYR A 56 -4.37 2.69 -12.45
N LEU A 57 -4.59 1.41 -12.70
CA LEU A 57 -4.61 0.40 -11.66
C LEU A 57 -3.18 0.22 -11.11
N TYR A 58 -2.95 0.73 -9.90
CA TYR A 58 -1.66 0.63 -9.21
C TYR A 58 -1.86 0.27 -7.73
N PHE A 59 -1.01 -0.54 -7.12
CA PHE A 59 -1.18 -0.97 -5.73
C PHE A 59 0.18 -1.03 -5.02
N ASN A 60 0.28 -0.52 -3.79
CA ASN A 60 1.58 -0.28 -3.17
C ASN A 60 1.77 -0.94 -1.80
N ALA A 61 0.69 -1.28 -1.12
CA ALA A 61 0.78 -1.70 0.27
C ALA A 61 -0.50 -2.36 0.75
N GLY A 62 -0.38 -3.43 1.52
CA GLY A 62 -1.45 -3.93 2.39
C GLY A 62 -1.83 -5.37 2.05
N PHE A 63 -3.11 -5.58 1.80
CA PHE A 63 -3.66 -6.89 1.46
C PHE A 63 -3.81 -7.06 -0.06
N PHE A 64 -3.83 -8.31 -0.49
CA PHE A 64 -4.46 -8.74 -1.73
C PHE A 64 -5.02 -10.13 -1.50
N PHE A 65 -6.03 -10.52 -2.27
CA PHE A 65 -6.61 -11.85 -2.13
C PHE A 65 -7.05 -12.42 -3.47
N TYR A 66 -7.15 -13.74 -3.51
CA TYR A 66 -7.84 -14.49 -4.54
C TYR A 66 -8.28 -15.84 -3.96
N LYS A 67 -9.28 -16.47 -4.56
CA LYS A 67 -9.80 -17.78 -4.13
C LYS A 67 -8.73 -18.89 -4.06
N CYS A 68 -7.71 -18.84 -4.93
CA CYS A 68 -6.67 -19.86 -5.00
C CYS A 68 -5.28 -19.21 -4.85
N PRO A 69 -4.63 -19.36 -3.68
CA PRO A 69 -3.32 -18.75 -3.45
C PRO A 69 -2.23 -19.34 -4.35
N HIS A 70 -2.30 -20.63 -4.69
CA HIS A 70 -1.34 -21.27 -5.60
C HIS A 70 -1.42 -20.71 -7.02
N ALA A 71 -2.63 -20.57 -7.57
CA ALA A 71 -2.82 -20.01 -8.91
C ALA A 71 -2.40 -18.53 -8.96
N PHE A 72 -2.73 -17.77 -7.91
CA PHE A 72 -2.32 -16.38 -7.80
C PHE A 72 -0.80 -16.24 -7.71
N GLY A 73 -0.16 -17.02 -6.82
CA GLY A 73 1.28 -17.01 -6.62
C GLY A 73 2.06 -17.41 -7.86
N GLN A 74 1.62 -18.44 -8.58
CA GLN A 74 2.25 -18.84 -9.84
C GLN A 74 2.19 -17.71 -10.87
N ARG A 75 1.02 -17.13 -11.10
CA ARG A 75 0.88 -16.05 -12.08
C ARG A 75 1.66 -14.80 -11.68
N PHE A 76 1.69 -14.48 -10.39
CA PHE A 76 2.50 -13.39 -9.88
C PHE A 76 3.97 -13.64 -10.20
N LEU A 77 4.49 -14.81 -9.86
CA LEU A 77 5.88 -15.18 -10.16
C LEU A 77 6.17 -15.08 -11.66
N ASP A 78 5.31 -15.66 -12.51
CA ASP A 78 5.47 -15.65 -13.96
C ASP A 78 5.55 -14.21 -14.51
N TYR A 79 4.64 -13.34 -14.06
CA TYR A 79 4.57 -11.95 -14.52
C TYR A 79 5.76 -11.14 -14.01
N ALA A 80 6.12 -11.30 -12.73
CA ALA A 80 7.27 -10.61 -12.14
C ALA A 80 8.58 -11.00 -12.82
N LEU A 81 8.79 -12.29 -13.11
CA LEU A 81 9.97 -12.76 -13.85
C LEU A 81 9.97 -12.20 -15.28
N ALA A 82 8.85 -12.25 -15.99
CA ALA A 82 8.75 -11.72 -17.35
C ALA A 82 9.02 -10.21 -17.43
N ILE A 83 8.56 -9.43 -16.44
CA ILE A 83 8.84 -7.98 -16.36
C ILE A 83 10.31 -7.72 -16.03
N ARG A 84 10.88 -8.48 -15.08
CA ARG A 84 12.26 -8.30 -14.64
C ARG A 84 13.27 -8.68 -15.72
N ASP A 85 13.05 -9.82 -16.38
CA ASP A 85 14.02 -10.43 -17.28
C ASP A 85 13.90 -9.90 -18.72
N ASP A 86 12.72 -9.43 -19.12
CA ASP A 86 12.42 -8.92 -20.47
C ASP A 86 11.40 -7.75 -20.42
N PRO A 87 11.76 -6.61 -19.82
CA PRO A 87 10.85 -5.46 -19.72
C PRO A 87 10.52 -4.87 -21.10
N PRO A 88 9.30 -4.35 -21.33
CA PRO A 88 8.99 -3.57 -22.53
C PRO A 88 9.85 -2.28 -22.57
N PRO A 89 10.14 -1.74 -23.77
CA PRO A 89 11.01 -0.58 -23.94
C PRO A 89 10.63 0.64 -23.09
N GLU A 90 9.33 0.85 -22.87
CA GLU A 90 8.79 1.99 -22.14
C GLU A 90 9.15 1.99 -20.66
N ILE A 91 9.55 0.84 -20.09
CA ILE A 91 9.91 0.75 -18.67
C ILE A 91 11.38 0.44 -18.42
N ILE A 92 12.22 0.37 -19.46
CA ILE A 92 13.65 0.03 -19.31
C ILE A 92 14.36 0.98 -18.34
N CYS A 93 13.99 2.27 -18.35
CA CYS A 93 14.58 3.28 -17.46
C CYS A 93 13.88 3.37 -16.09
N GLN A 94 12.82 2.60 -15.86
CA GLN A 94 12.07 2.63 -14.59
C GLN A 94 12.75 1.74 -13.54
N GLU A 95 12.77 2.21 -12.30
CA GLU A 95 13.27 1.44 -11.18
C GLU A 95 12.27 0.32 -10.81
N LEU A 96 12.73 -0.93 -10.82
CA LEU A 96 11.93 -2.11 -10.45
C LEU A 96 12.28 -2.65 -9.06
N ASP A 97 13.37 -2.22 -8.43
CA ASP A 97 13.70 -2.58 -7.04
C ASP A 97 13.51 -1.34 -6.16
N PRO A 98 12.54 -1.29 -5.24
CA PRO A 98 11.77 -2.40 -4.67
C PRO A 98 10.35 -2.58 -5.27
N TRP A 99 10.07 -2.03 -6.45
CA TRP A 99 8.69 -1.84 -6.95
C TRP A 99 8.12 -2.96 -7.81
N LEU A 100 8.89 -3.99 -8.17
CA LEU A 100 8.51 -5.03 -9.13
C LEU A 100 7.18 -5.70 -8.76
N ASP A 101 6.95 -5.94 -7.48
CA ASP A 101 5.71 -6.50 -6.97
C ASP A 101 4.51 -5.57 -7.21
N GLN A 102 4.70 -4.27 -7.02
CA GLN A 102 3.68 -3.24 -7.26
C GLN A 102 3.38 -3.04 -8.75
N VAL A 103 4.37 -3.28 -9.61
CA VAL A 103 4.20 -3.26 -11.08
C VAL A 103 3.44 -4.49 -11.56
N ALA A 104 3.78 -5.68 -11.04
CA ALA A 104 3.15 -6.94 -11.45
C ALA A 104 1.73 -7.12 -10.90
N LEU A 105 1.48 -6.72 -9.65
CA LEU A 105 0.23 -6.99 -8.93
C LEU A 105 -1.05 -6.52 -9.67
N PRO A 106 -1.12 -5.29 -10.23
CA PRO A 106 -2.27 -4.87 -11.02
C PRO A 106 -2.58 -5.79 -12.21
N LEU A 107 -1.54 -6.23 -12.92
CA LEU A 107 -1.66 -7.09 -14.10
C LEU A 107 -2.17 -8.48 -13.70
N VAL A 108 -1.67 -9.02 -12.59
CA VAL A 108 -2.13 -10.30 -12.04
C VAL A 108 -3.59 -10.22 -11.62
N ILE A 109 -3.98 -9.17 -10.89
CA ILE A 109 -5.38 -8.94 -10.47
C ILE A 109 -6.28 -8.86 -11.70
N HIS A 110 -5.89 -8.07 -12.69
CA HIS A 110 -6.69 -7.88 -13.91
C HIS A 110 -6.82 -9.19 -14.71
N SER A 111 -5.76 -10.00 -14.80
CA SER A 111 -5.78 -11.31 -15.48
C SER A 111 -6.79 -12.32 -14.90
N PHE A 112 -7.25 -12.10 -13.67
CA PHE A 112 -8.26 -12.91 -12.98
C PHE A 112 -9.64 -12.24 -12.95
N GLY A 113 -9.85 -11.16 -13.71
CA GLY A 113 -11.10 -10.38 -13.73
C GLY A 113 -11.33 -9.54 -12.46
N GLY A 114 -10.25 -9.28 -11.72
CA GLY A 114 -10.23 -8.44 -10.54
C GLY A 114 -10.10 -6.96 -10.84
N GLY A 115 -10.24 -6.14 -9.81
CA GLY A 115 -10.19 -4.68 -9.93
C GLY A 115 -10.45 -3.98 -8.60
N PRO A 116 -10.47 -2.64 -8.56
CA PRO A 116 -10.60 -1.88 -7.31
C PRO A 116 -11.95 -2.09 -6.63
N ASP A 117 -13.02 -2.37 -7.39
CA ASP A 117 -14.40 -2.47 -6.89
C ASP A 117 -14.83 -3.90 -6.50
N ALA A 118 -13.90 -4.83 -6.29
CA ALA A 118 -14.24 -6.21 -5.93
C ALA A 118 -14.79 -6.36 -4.50
N LEU A 119 -14.60 -5.35 -3.64
CA LEU A 119 -15.12 -5.28 -2.27
C LEU A 119 -15.90 -3.98 -2.04
N PRO A 120 -16.90 -3.99 -1.13
CA PRO A 120 -17.48 -2.76 -0.62
C PRO A 120 -16.39 -1.84 -0.06
N GLN A 121 -16.43 -0.57 -0.45
CA GLN A 121 -15.48 0.43 0.03
C GLN A 121 -15.59 0.58 1.56
N GLY A 122 -14.46 0.83 2.20
CA GLY A 122 -14.40 1.13 3.64
C GLY A 122 -14.33 -0.09 4.58
N LEU A 123 -14.36 -1.32 4.06
CA LEU A 123 -14.18 -2.53 4.88
C LEU A 123 -12.71 -2.82 5.14
N LEU A 124 -12.02 -3.45 4.19
CA LEU A 124 -10.56 -3.57 4.21
C LEU A 124 -9.95 -2.19 3.91
N ASP A 125 -8.81 -1.88 4.53
CA ASP A 125 -8.25 -0.53 4.67
C ASP A 125 -9.10 0.52 5.42
N GLY A 126 -10.22 0.12 5.99
CA GLY A 126 -11.11 0.98 6.75
C GLY A 126 -11.49 0.35 8.09
N GLU A 127 -12.76 0.02 8.23
CA GLU A 127 -13.37 -0.40 9.49
C GLU A 127 -12.81 -1.73 10.01
N ILE A 128 -12.49 -2.68 9.13
CA ILE A 128 -12.11 -4.04 9.54
C ILE A 128 -10.60 -4.19 9.74
N THR A 129 -9.79 -3.50 8.94
CA THR A 129 -8.33 -3.68 8.94
C THR A 129 -7.60 -2.35 8.91
N CYS A 130 -6.54 -2.25 9.71
CA CYS A 130 -5.57 -1.16 9.62
C CYS A 130 -4.21 -1.68 9.13
N HIS A 131 -3.77 -1.22 7.97
CA HIS A 131 -2.41 -1.42 7.49
C HIS A 131 -1.50 -0.32 8.05
N TYR A 132 -0.48 -0.73 8.79
CA TYR A 132 0.50 0.19 9.35
C TYR A 132 1.94 -0.25 9.05
N ARG A 133 2.82 0.74 8.87
CA ARG A 133 4.25 0.51 8.59
C ARG A 133 5.10 0.65 9.85
N LEU A 134 4.83 1.68 10.65
CA LEU A 134 5.58 2.01 11.86
C LEU A 134 4.60 2.47 12.95
N LEU A 135 4.79 2.02 14.19
CA LEU A 135 3.92 2.39 15.30
C LEU A 135 3.82 3.91 15.53
N PRO A 136 4.89 4.72 15.42
CA PRO A 136 4.76 6.16 15.50
C PRO A 136 3.83 6.76 14.44
N LEU A 137 3.80 6.18 13.22
CA LEU A 137 2.87 6.64 12.19
C LEU A 137 1.44 6.22 12.51
N LEU A 138 1.23 5.01 13.01
CA LEU A 138 -0.08 4.52 13.46
C LEU A 138 -0.68 5.49 14.48
N TYR A 139 0.05 5.78 15.56
CA TYR A 139 -0.40 6.69 16.62
C TYR A 139 -0.64 8.12 16.13
N ALA A 140 0.11 8.57 15.13
CA ALA A 140 0.00 9.93 14.61
C ALA A 140 -1.23 10.17 13.74
N ARG A 141 -1.65 9.17 12.94
CA ARG A 141 -2.60 9.39 11.83
C ARG A 141 -3.84 8.52 11.83
N GLU A 142 -3.82 7.36 12.48
CA GLU A 142 -4.96 6.44 12.46
C GLU A 142 -6.03 6.89 13.45
N SER A 143 -7.25 6.39 13.28
CA SER A 143 -8.40 6.74 14.12
C SER A 143 -8.19 6.38 15.59
N ASP A 144 -8.95 7.02 16.49
CA ASP A 144 -8.93 6.68 17.91
C ASP A 144 -9.25 5.20 18.13
N HIS A 145 -10.24 4.67 17.39
CA HIS A 145 -10.61 3.27 17.46
C HIS A 145 -9.45 2.31 17.16
N VAL A 146 -8.61 2.59 16.16
CA VAL A 146 -7.44 1.76 15.85
C VAL A 146 -6.44 1.75 16.99
N VAL A 147 -6.22 2.91 17.63
CA VAL A 147 -5.31 3.05 18.77
C VAL A 147 -5.86 2.32 20.00
N GLU A 148 -7.16 2.48 20.27
CA GLU A 148 -7.87 1.80 21.35
C GLU A 148 -7.79 0.28 21.19
N VAL A 149 -8.12 -0.24 20.01
CA VAL A 149 -8.03 -1.68 19.71
C VAL A 149 -6.60 -2.18 19.89
N LEU A 150 -5.59 -1.47 19.38
CA LEU A 150 -4.19 -1.84 19.57
C LEU A 150 -3.82 -1.95 21.05
N GLU A 151 -4.21 -0.98 21.86
CA GLU A 151 -3.90 -0.96 23.29
C GLU A 151 -4.67 -2.04 24.06
N GLU A 152 -5.94 -2.28 23.71
CA GLU A 152 -6.78 -3.30 24.33
C GLU A 152 -6.28 -4.71 24.03
N VAL A 153 -6.07 -5.06 22.75
CA VAL A 153 -5.64 -6.42 22.36
C VAL A 153 -4.24 -6.74 22.86
N THR A 154 -3.42 -5.73 23.15
CA THR A 154 -2.07 -5.92 23.70
C THR A 154 -2.01 -5.82 25.24
N ALA A 155 -3.12 -5.48 25.90
CA ALA A 155 -3.20 -5.36 27.35
C ALA A 155 -2.98 -6.68 28.13
N PRO A 156 -3.50 -7.85 27.69
CA PRO A 156 -3.34 -9.09 28.44
C PRO A 156 -1.86 -9.41 28.75
N ASN A 157 -1.57 -9.76 30.00
CA ASN A 157 -0.19 -9.92 30.48
C ASN A 157 0.63 -10.93 29.67
N TRP A 158 0.01 -12.00 29.16
CA TRP A 158 0.70 -13.00 28.34
C TRP A 158 1.12 -12.44 26.97
N ILE A 159 0.29 -11.59 26.34
CA ILE A 159 0.62 -10.87 25.10
C ILE A 159 1.70 -9.84 25.39
N LYS A 160 1.52 -9.03 26.44
CA LYS A 160 2.49 -8.01 26.86
C LYS A 160 3.89 -8.57 27.08
N LYS A 161 4.01 -9.77 27.66
CA LYS A 161 5.32 -10.43 27.87
C LYS A 161 6.08 -10.68 26.56
N VAL A 162 5.38 -10.98 25.47
CA VAL A 162 5.95 -11.21 24.13
C VAL A 162 6.17 -9.88 23.42
N VAL A 163 5.12 -9.06 23.28
CA VAL A 163 5.12 -7.81 22.50
C VAL A 163 6.14 -6.80 23.02
N LYS A 164 6.38 -6.73 24.34
CA LYS A 164 7.34 -5.78 24.93
C LYS A 164 8.81 -6.10 24.63
N GLN A 165 9.12 -7.25 24.02
CA GLN A 165 10.49 -7.60 23.64
C GLN A 165 10.99 -6.75 22.46
N TYR A 166 10.07 -6.26 21.63
CA TYR A 166 10.39 -5.33 20.57
C TYR A 166 10.30 -3.89 21.09
N ASP A 167 11.43 -3.18 21.06
CA ASP A 167 11.58 -1.87 21.68
C ASP A 167 10.58 -0.80 21.20
N PRO A 168 10.26 -0.69 19.89
CA PRO A 168 9.23 0.22 19.42
C PRO A 168 7.86 -0.07 20.01
N MET A 169 7.43 -1.34 20.07
CA MET A 169 6.17 -1.74 20.73
C MET A 169 6.20 -1.42 22.22
N LYS A 170 7.29 -1.75 22.90
CA LYS A 170 7.48 -1.45 24.33
C LYS A 170 7.30 0.03 24.64
N ARG A 171 7.96 0.88 23.86
CA ARG A 171 8.03 2.32 24.06
C ARG A 171 6.71 3.00 23.68
N MET A 172 6.14 2.61 22.53
CA MET A 172 4.92 3.23 22.01
C MET A 172 3.70 2.85 22.82
N ILE A 173 3.49 1.55 23.04
CA ILE A 173 2.27 1.02 23.66
C ILE A 173 2.36 1.13 25.19
N TYR A 174 3.40 0.57 25.81
CA TYR A 174 3.41 0.42 27.29
C TYR A 174 4.08 1.56 28.06
N GLN A 175 4.86 2.42 27.41
CA GLN A 175 5.56 3.54 28.06
C GLN A 175 5.01 4.91 27.63
N GLY A 176 3.84 4.93 26.99
CA GLY A 176 3.09 6.14 26.66
C GLY A 176 3.73 7.02 25.59
N ARG A 177 4.77 6.57 24.87
CA ARG A 177 5.32 7.38 23.76
C ARG A 177 4.34 7.47 22.59
N GLY A 178 3.50 6.47 22.36
CA GLY A 178 2.48 6.50 21.31
C GLY A 178 1.50 7.64 21.52
N GLN A 179 0.95 7.75 22.73
CA GLN A 179 0.05 8.85 23.09
C GLN A 179 0.73 10.22 23.03
N LYS A 180 2.01 10.32 23.39
CA LYS A 180 2.80 11.56 23.20
C LYS A 180 2.94 11.92 21.72
N VAL A 181 3.11 10.94 20.83
CA VAL A 181 3.11 11.17 19.38
C VAL A 181 1.75 11.64 18.91
N ARG A 182 0.66 10.98 19.33
CA ARG A 182 -0.71 11.35 18.98
C ARG A 182 -1.02 12.80 19.34
N ALA A 183 -0.60 13.24 20.54
CA ALA A 183 -0.76 14.61 21.02
C ALA A 183 0.00 15.67 20.20
N LEU A 184 0.96 15.29 19.34
CA LEU A 184 1.61 16.23 18.43
C LEU A 184 0.72 16.63 17.26
N PHE A 185 -0.39 15.95 17.01
CA PHE A 185 -1.20 16.12 15.81
C PHE A 185 -2.66 16.39 16.15
N ASP A 186 -3.21 17.41 15.49
CA ASP A 186 -4.66 17.58 15.42
C ASP A 186 -5.22 16.52 14.48
N GLN A 187 -6.00 15.58 15.03
CA GLN A 187 -6.57 14.46 14.28
C GLN A 187 -7.59 14.91 13.24
N ASN A 188 -8.19 16.10 13.40
CA ASN A 188 -9.11 16.68 12.43
C ASN A 188 -8.39 17.50 11.34
N ASN A 189 -7.08 17.72 11.48
CA ASN A 189 -6.29 18.53 10.55
C ASN A 189 -4.87 17.98 10.38
N LEU A 190 -4.78 16.73 9.95
CA LEU A 190 -3.51 16.07 9.69
C LEU A 190 -2.79 16.67 8.48
N PRO A 191 -1.44 16.73 8.49
CA PRO A 191 -0.68 17.12 7.31
C PRO A 191 -0.99 16.20 6.12
N ARG A 192 -1.23 16.79 4.95
CA ARG A 192 -1.59 16.03 3.72
C ARG A 192 -0.51 15.05 3.24
N LYS A 193 0.77 15.31 3.53
CA LYS A 193 1.90 14.47 3.13
C LYS A 193 2.45 13.71 4.33
N GLU A 194 2.60 12.39 4.21
CA GLU A 194 3.21 11.54 5.25
C GLU A 194 4.61 12.06 5.66
N GLN A 195 5.38 12.60 4.71
CA GLN A 195 6.70 13.17 4.98
C GLN A 195 6.68 14.27 6.07
N ALA A 196 5.62 15.10 6.11
CA ALA A 196 5.50 16.15 7.13
C ALA A 196 5.25 15.54 8.52
N ILE A 197 4.42 14.49 8.60
CA ILE A 197 4.18 13.71 9.82
C ILE A 197 5.48 13.10 10.31
N ARG A 198 6.20 12.38 9.43
CA ARG A 198 7.50 11.74 9.74
C ARG A 198 8.51 12.76 10.25
N ASN A 199 8.64 13.90 9.59
CA ASN A 199 9.58 14.95 10.00
C ASN A 199 9.22 15.52 11.37
N LYS A 200 7.94 15.69 11.71
CA LYS A 200 7.51 16.16 13.03
C LYS A 200 7.80 15.13 14.12
N ILE A 201 7.53 13.84 13.87
CA ILE A 201 7.84 12.74 14.80
C ILE A 201 9.35 12.65 15.06
N LYS A 202 10.18 12.70 14.00
CA LYS A 202 11.64 12.67 14.10
C LYS A 202 12.19 13.82 14.93
N ARG A 203 11.72 15.05 14.67
CA ARG A 203 12.13 16.26 15.41
C ARG A 203 11.83 16.17 16.92
N ASN A 204 10.80 15.42 17.30
CA ASN A 204 10.43 15.20 18.71
C ASN A 204 11.05 13.93 19.32
N GLY A 205 11.97 13.25 18.62
CA GLY A 205 12.69 12.08 19.15
C GLY A 205 11.83 10.81 19.31
N PHE A 206 10.67 10.75 18.67
CA PHE A 206 9.76 9.60 18.76
C PHE A 206 9.83 8.64 17.58
N TRP A 207 10.73 8.87 16.63
CA TRP A 207 10.89 8.00 15.47
C TRP A 207 11.57 6.69 15.87
N MET A 208 10.89 5.57 15.66
CA MET A 208 11.37 4.23 15.97
C MET A 208 11.04 3.29 14.80
N ARG A 209 12.01 2.46 14.42
CA ARG A 209 11.92 1.42 13.39
C ARG A 209 12.23 0.07 14.02
#